data_AF-A0A613XAC1-F1
#
_entry.id   AF-A0A613XAC1-F1
#
_cell.length_a   1.000
_cell.length_b   1.000
_cell.length_c   1.000
_cell.angle_alpha   90.00
_cell.angle_beta   90.00
_cell.angle_gamma   90.00
#
_symmetry.space_group_name_H-M   'P 1'
#
loop_
_entity.id
_entity.type
_entity.pdbx_description
1 polymer ?
#
loop_
_entity_poly.entity_id
_entity_poly.type
_entity_poly.pdbx_seq_one_letter_code
_entity_poly.pdbx_strand_id
1 'polypeptide(L)'
;RVTRELKKIIPYDKARHIAKLSTVRLPNAARHKFAVPYGYPQSPVLATLCLQNSYAGAVIDSFYRSGIVTVSVYMDDIILSSKDLATLNQHFEILCEALRKSRYEINIVKTQKPATKISVFNLELGHRHLKVESGRMVLFIQAFAKSRNKHEKKSIAKYVHTVNPDQAERHFPK
;
A
#
# COMPACT_ATOMS: atom_id res chain seq x y z
N ARG A 1 20.73 -2.02 2.72
CA ARG A 1 19.86 -3.21 2.61
C ARG A 1 19.84 -3.78 1.20
N VAL A 2 19.54 -2.98 0.17
CA VAL A 2 19.51 -3.38 -1.25
C VAL A 2 20.70 -4.26 -1.66
N THR A 3 21.95 -3.83 -1.41
CA THR A 3 23.15 -4.67 -1.71
C THR A 3 23.09 -6.06 -1.09
N ARG A 4 22.65 -6.16 0.18
CA ARG A 4 22.60 -7.42 0.93
C ARG A 4 21.55 -8.37 0.38
N GLU A 5 20.41 -7.84 -0.07
CA GLU A 5 19.34 -8.66 -0.61
C GLU A 5 19.64 -9.06 -2.07
N LEU A 6 20.20 -8.15 -2.88
CA LEU A 6 20.61 -8.45 -4.25
C LEU A 6 21.76 -9.47 -4.31
N LYS A 7 22.72 -9.43 -3.36
CA LYS A 7 23.86 -10.37 -3.39
C LYS A 7 23.46 -11.85 -3.22
N LYS A 8 22.21 -12.12 -2.83
CA LYS A 8 21.65 -13.48 -2.76
C LYS A 8 21.35 -14.05 -4.15
N ILE A 9 21.25 -13.19 -5.17
CA ILE A 9 20.84 -13.52 -6.53
C ILE A 9 21.98 -13.27 -7.53
N ILE A 10 22.78 -12.22 -7.30
CA ILE A 10 23.88 -11.82 -8.19
C ILE A 10 25.19 -11.58 -7.42
N PRO A 11 26.36 -11.58 -8.08
CA PRO A 11 27.64 -11.31 -7.42
C PRO A 11 27.67 -9.97 -6.68
N TYR A 12 28.46 -9.91 -5.59
CA TYR A 12 28.52 -8.76 -4.70
C TYR A 12 28.81 -7.43 -5.42
N ASP A 13 29.78 -7.40 -6.34
CA ASP A 13 30.16 -6.17 -7.02
C ASP A 13 29.01 -5.59 -7.85
N LYS A 14 28.28 -6.47 -8.57
CA LYS A 14 27.06 -6.09 -9.29
C LYS A 14 25.97 -5.61 -8.34
N ALA A 15 25.72 -6.33 -7.23
CA ALA A 15 24.74 -5.93 -6.23
C ALA A 15 25.06 -4.58 -5.58
N ARG A 16 26.36 -4.30 -5.35
CA ARG A 16 26.84 -3.04 -4.78
C ARG A 16 26.70 -1.91 -5.79
N HIS A 17 27.04 -2.14 -7.05
CA HIS A 17 26.89 -1.19 -8.13
C HIS A 17 25.41 -0.79 -8.33
N ILE A 18 24.50 -1.77 -8.48
CA ILE A 18 23.05 -1.52 -8.62
C ILE A 18 22.52 -0.74 -7.42
N ALA A 19 22.89 -1.12 -6.19
CA ALA A 19 22.43 -0.41 -5.00
C ALA A 19 22.89 1.05 -4.95
N LYS A 20 24.13 1.35 -5.40
CA LYS A 20 24.63 2.73 -5.49
C LYS A 20 23.84 3.55 -6.50
N LEU A 21 23.50 2.98 -7.66
CA LEU A 21 22.72 3.65 -8.69
C LEU A 21 21.23 3.79 -8.33
N SER A 22 20.70 2.87 -7.52
CA SER A 22 19.27 2.78 -7.22
C SER A 22 18.89 3.37 -5.87
N THR A 23 19.81 4.06 -5.19
CA THR A 23 19.52 4.71 -3.90
C THR A 23 20.01 6.14 -3.88
N VAL A 24 19.25 6.99 -3.21
CA VAL A 24 19.55 8.41 -3.01
C VAL A 24 19.78 8.69 -1.54
N ARG A 25 20.66 9.65 -1.24
CA ARG A 25 20.87 10.11 0.13
C ARG A 25 19.63 10.86 0.60
N LEU A 26 19.18 10.60 1.82
CA LEU A 26 18.10 11.37 2.44
C LEU A 26 18.63 12.78 2.79
N PRO A 27 18.05 13.87 2.24
CA PRO A 27 18.60 15.22 2.36
C PRO A 27 18.77 15.69 3.82
N ASN A 28 17.81 15.33 4.68
CA ASN A 28 17.74 15.82 6.07
C ASN A 28 18.19 14.78 7.10
N ALA A 29 18.87 13.71 6.69
CA ALA A 29 19.32 12.68 7.62
C ALA A 29 20.66 13.07 8.26
N ALA A 30 20.67 13.16 9.60
CA ALA A 30 21.89 13.42 10.40
C ALA A 30 23.01 12.39 10.19
N ARG A 31 22.67 11.17 9.73
CA ARG A 31 23.62 10.12 9.34
C ARG A 31 23.47 9.82 7.86
N HIS A 32 24.47 9.14 7.28
CA HIS A 32 24.44 8.60 5.91
C HIS A 32 23.31 7.55 5.74
N LYS A 33 22.06 8.01 5.67
CA LYS A 33 20.88 7.22 5.34
C LYS A 33 20.59 7.36 3.85
N PHE A 34 20.34 6.24 3.23
CA PHE A 34 19.97 6.14 1.83
C PHE A 34 18.62 5.45 1.72
N ALA A 35 17.81 5.91 0.77
CA ALA A 35 16.52 5.32 0.46
C ALA A 35 16.43 5.02 -1.04
N VAL A 36 15.55 4.09 -1.39
CA VAL A 36 15.18 3.87 -2.77
C VAL A 36 14.27 5.03 -3.19
N PRO A 37 14.53 5.75 -4.31
CA PRO A 37 13.80 6.96 -4.66
C PRO A 37 12.40 6.65 -5.21
N TYR A 38 11.44 7.55 -4.95
CA TYR A 38 10.13 7.50 -5.61
C TYR A 38 10.24 7.91 -7.08
N GLY A 39 9.30 7.43 -7.91
CA GLY A 39 9.19 7.81 -9.33
C GLY A 39 10.03 6.99 -10.31
N TYR A 40 10.81 6.03 -9.82
CA TYR A 40 11.62 5.14 -10.66
C TYR A 40 11.02 3.73 -10.74
N PRO A 41 10.85 3.13 -11.93
CA PRO A 41 10.21 1.81 -12.08
C PRO A 41 10.89 0.66 -11.33
N GLN A 42 12.21 0.72 -11.14
CA GLN A 42 12.96 -0.30 -10.39
C GLN A 42 12.76 -0.19 -8.87
N SER A 43 12.30 0.96 -8.38
CA SER A 43 12.22 1.24 -6.95
C SER A 43 11.23 0.32 -6.22
N PRO A 44 9.99 0.12 -6.71
CA PRO A 44 9.06 -0.84 -6.11
C PRO A 44 9.60 -2.26 -6.12
N VAL A 45 10.26 -2.68 -7.20
CA VAL A 45 10.84 -4.03 -7.32
C VAL A 45 11.90 -4.26 -6.24
N LEU A 46 12.81 -3.30 -6.04
CA LEU A 46 13.85 -3.38 -5.01
C LEU A 46 13.26 -3.31 -3.60
N ALA A 47 12.23 -2.48 -3.38
CA ALA A 47 11.54 -2.38 -2.10
C ALA A 47 10.83 -3.69 -1.74
N THR A 48 10.11 -4.29 -2.70
CA THR A 48 9.44 -5.60 -2.54
C THR A 48 10.44 -6.71 -2.29
N LEU A 49 11.54 -6.78 -3.05
CA LEU A 49 12.61 -7.75 -2.80
C LEU A 49 13.17 -7.61 -1.39
N CYS A 50 13.36 -6.37 -0.92
CA CYS A 50 13.79 -6.12 0.44
C CYS A 50 12.73 -6.65 1.43
N LEU A 51 11.45 -6.31 1.27
CA LEU A 51 10.35 -6.74 2.14
C LEU A 51 10.22 -8.26 2.21
N GLN A 52 10.18 -8.93 1.07
CA GLN A 52 10.10 -10.38 0.97
C GLN A 52 11.23 -11.06 1.75
N ASN A 53 12.45 -10.51 1.67
CA ASN A 53 13.62 -11.05 2.36
C ASN A 53 13.79 -10.57 3.81
N SER A 54 12.85 -9.79 4.38
CA SER A 54 12.86 -9.43 5.82
C SER A 54 12.25 -10.51 6.69
N TYR A 55 12.48 -10.38 8.00
CA TYR A 55 11.64 -11.01 9.03
C TYR A 55 10.13 -10.73 8.83
N ALA A 56 9.73 -9.49 8.54
CA ALA A 56 8.36 -9.14 8.20
C ALA A 56 7.83 -9.90 6.97
N GLY A 57 8.67 -10.10 5.95
CA GLY A 57 8.32 -10.91 4.78
C GLY A 57 8.04 -12.37 5.15
N ALA A 58 8.88 -12.95 6.02
CA ALA A 58 8.66 -14.30 6.54
C ALA A 58 7.37 -14.42 7.38
N VAL A 59 7.02 -13.38 8.15
CA VAL A 59 5.74 -13.33 8.89
C VAL A 59 4.54 -13.21 7.94
N ILE A 60 4.65 -12.41 6.87
CA ILE A 60 3.59 -12.34 5.85
C ILE A 60 3.43 -13.70 5.15
N ASP A 61 4.53 -14.39 4.83
CA ASP A 61 4.50 -15.73 4.24
C ASP A 61 3.85 -16.77 5.17
N SER A 62 4.08 -16.67 6.49
CA SER A 62 3.44 -17.58 7.45
C SER A 62 1.93 -17.37 7.55
N PHE A 63 1.45 -16.12 7.43
CA PHE A 63 0.02 -15.81 7.38
C PHE A 63 -0.64 -16.40 6.12
N TYR A 64 0.05 -16.28 4.98
CA TYR A 64 -0.41 -16.88 3.73
C TYR A 64 -0.52 -18.41 3.83
N ARG A 65 0.50 -19.07 4.40
CA ARG A 65 0.51 -20.53 4.57
C ARG A 65 -0.55 -21.04 5.54
N SER A 66 -0.87 -20.28 6.59
CA SER A 66 -1.89 -20.69 7.56
C SER A 66 -3.31 -20.54 7.02
N GLY A 67 -3.53 -19.61 6.08
CA GLY A 67 -4.86 -19.30 5.51
C GLY A 67 -5.81 -18.60 6.47
N ILE A 68 -5.36 -18.22 7.67
CA ILE A 68 -6.18 -17.61 8.73
C ILE A 68 -6.42 -16.11 8.45
N VAL A 69 -5.40 -15.42 7.94
CA VAL A 69 -5.43 -14.00 7.60
C VAL A 69 -4.96 -13.82 6.17
N THR A 70 -5.73 -13.10 5.38
CA THR A 70 -5.32 -12.69 4.03
C THR A 70 -4.59 -11.36 4.12
N VAL A 71 -3.38 -11.30 3.55
CA VAL A 71 -2.56 -10.09 3.46
C VAL A 71 -2.56 -9.61 2.02
N SER A 72 -2.99 -8.37 1.82
CA SER A 72 -2.90 -7.67 0.53
C SER A 72 -1.86 -6.56 0.64
N VAL A 73 -0.87 -6.57 -0.25
CA VAL A 73 0.20 -5.56 -0.30
C VAL A 73 0.06 -4.78 -1.60
N TYR A 74 -0.05 -3.46 -1.50
CA TYR A 74 -0.02 -2.55 -2.63
C TYR A 74 0.99 -1.44 -2.36
N MET A 75 2.15 -1.52 -3.00
CA MET A 75 3.27 -0.60 -2.76
C MET A 75 3.67 -0.61 -1.27
N ASP A 76 3.48 0.50 -0.56
CA ASP A 76 3.73 0.66 0.87
C ASP A 76 2.51 0.40 1.76
N ASP A 77 1.31 0.26 1.18
CA ASP A 77 0.09 -0.06 1.92
C ASP A 77 -0.05 -1.59 2.12
N ILE A 78 -0.35 -1.99 3.36
CA ILE A 78 -0.59 -3.38 3.74
C ILE A 78 -1.96 -3.50 4.40
N ILE A 79 -2.83 -4.35 3.85
CA ILE A 79 -4.18 -4.61 4.35
C ILE A 79 -4.26 -6.04 4.84
N LEU A 80 -4.82 -6.23 6.03
CA LEU A 80 -5.09 -7.54 6.61
C LEU A 80 -6.60 -7.73 6.66
N SER A 81 -7.05 -8.92 6.27
CA SER A 81 -8.47 -9.29 6.38
C SER A 81 -8.61 -10.71 6.92
N SER A 82 -9.66 -10.91 7.72
CA SER A 82 -10.06 -12.21 8.26
C SER A 82 -11.56 -12.19 8.55
N LYS A 83 -12.13 -13.37 8.78
CA LYS A 83 -13.54 -13.52 9.20
C LYS A 83 -13.74 -13.28 10.70
N ASP A 84 -12.67 -13.40 11.48
CA ASP A 84 -12.69 -13.19 12.93
C ASP A 84 -11.87 -11.96 13.33
N LEU A 85 -12.52 -11.03 14.04
CA LEU A 85 -11.91 -9.77 14.44
C LEU A 85 -10.85 -9.96 15.53
N ALA A 86 -11.02 -10.93 16.44
CA ALA A 86 -10.05 -11.18 17.50
C ALA A 86 -8.72 -11.71 16.91
N THR A 87 -8.82 -12.70 16.03
CA THR A 87 -7.71 -13.24 15.24
C THR A 87 -7.03 -12.15 14.41
N LEU A 88 -7.80 -11.29 13.76
CA LEU A 88 -7.26 -10.18 12.96
C LEU A 88 -6.47 -9.19 13.82
N ASN A 89 -6.94 -8.85 15.02
CA ASN A 89 -6.22 -8.00 15.97
C ASN A 89 -4.90 -8.62 16.41
N GLN A 90 -4.87 -9.91 16.72
CA GLN A 90 -3.63 -10.60 17.09
C GLN A 90 -2.59 -10.54 15.96
N HIS A 91 -3.00 -10.87 14.74
CA HIS A 91 -2.10 -10.89 13.58
C HIS A 91 -1.64 -9.48 13.16
N PHE A 92 -2.50 -8.48 13.35
CA PHE A 92 -2.14 -7.08 13.14
C PHE A 92 -1.00 -6.64 14.06
N GLU A 93 -1.05 -6.96 15.36
CA GLU A 93 0.02 -6.61 16.30
C GLU A 93 1.31 -7.37 15.99
N ILE A 94 1.21 -8.68 15.66
CA ILE A 94 2.35 -9.49 15.22
C ILE A 94 3.05 -8.85 14.02
N LEU A 95 2.28 -8.43 13.01
CA LEU A 95 2.85 -7.79 11.83
C LEU A 95 3.46 -6.43 12.15
N CYS A 96 2.80 -5.60 12.97
CA CYS A 96 3.35 -4.32 13.39
C CYS A 96 4.70 -4.49 14.10
N GLU A 97 4.81 -5.48 14.98
CA GLU A 97 6.07 -5.82 15.62
C GLU A 97 7.11 -6.32 14.62
N ALA A 98 6.72 -7.19 13.68
CA ALA A 98 7.61 -7.73 12.67
C ALA A 98 8.17 -6.64 11.72
N LEU A 99 7.35 -5.65 11.36
CA LEU A 99 7.75 -4.48 10.58
C LEU A 99 8.79 -3.64 11.34
N ARG A 100 8.55 -3.35 12.63
CA ARG A 100 9.52 -2.64 13.49
C ARG A 100 10.83 -3.41 13.63
N LYS A 101 10.77 -4.72 13.90
CA LYS A 101 11.94 -5.62 13.95
C LYS A 101 12.72 -5.64 12.63
N SER A 102 12.02 -5.48 11.50
CA SER A 102 12.60 -5.38 10.17
C SER A 102 13.12 -3.98 9.81
N ARG A 103 13.06 -3.02 10.75
CA ARG A 103 13.46 -1.62 10.61
C ARG A 103 12.64 -0.84 9.59
N TYR A 104 11.37 -1.20 9.41
CA TYR A 104 10.41 -0.36 8.72
C TYR A 104 9.77 0.64 9.69
N GLU A 105 9.54 1.85 9.21
CA GLU A 105 8.82 2.88 9.94
C GLU A 105 7.32 2.78 9.59
N ILE A 106 6.49 2.61 10.62
CA ILE A 106 5.04 2.54 10.46
C ILE A 106 4.49 3.95 10.64
N ASN A 107 3.67 4.40 9.68
CA ASN A 107 2.99 5.68 9.80
C ASN A 107 1.77 5.54 10.73
N ILE A 108 1.95 5.88 12.01
CA ILE A 108 0.90 5.75 13.04
C ILE A 108 -0.35 6.55 12.68
N VAL A 109 -0.21 7.71 12.03
CA VAL A 109 -1.33 8.58 11.64
C VAL A 109 -2.18 7.92 10.55
N LYS A 110 -1.56 7.22 9.60
CA LYS A 110 -2.27 6.48 8.54
C LYS A 110 -2.73 5.08 8.96
N THR A 111 -2.15 4.54 10.03
CA THR A 111 -2.42 3.19 10.48
C THR A 111 -3.81 3.12 11.10
N GLN A 112 -4.61 2.16 10.64
CA GLN A 112 -5.93 1.87 11.20
C GLN A 112 -5.90 0.49 11.86
N LYS A 113 -6.47 0.41 13.06
CA LYS A 113 -6.66 -0.88 13.73
C LYS A 113 -7.70 -1.72 12.98
N PRO A 114 -7.65 -3.05 13.10
CA PRO A 114 -8.69 -3.93 12.60
C PRO A 114 -10.09 -3.48 13.02
N ALA A 115 -10.98 -3.39 12.04
CA ALA A 115 -12.36 -2.96 12.21
C ALA A 115 -13.23 -3.62 11.14
N THR A 116 -14.56 -3.51 11.30
CA THR A 116 -15.52 -4.00 10.30
C THR A 116 -15.41 -3.25 8.97
N LYS A 117 -14.89 -2.02 9.02
CA LYS A 117 -14.62 -1.17 7.87
C LYS A 117 -13.35 -0.37 8.10
N ILE A 118 -12.60 -0.13 7.02
CA ILE A 118 -11.39 0.69 7.02
C ILE A 118 -11.40 1.66 5.84
N SER A 119 -10.64 2.74 5.98
CA SER A 119 -10.42 3.75 4.95
C SER A 119 -9.11 3.49 4.19
N VAL A 120 -9.18 3.08 2.93
CA VAL A 120 -7.99 2.78 2.11
C VAL A 120 -8.17 3.33 0.70
N PHE A 121 -7.14 3.93 0.12
CA PHE A 121 -7.19 4.49 -1.24
C PHE A 121 -8.32 5.51 -1.49
N ASN A 122 -8.74 6.26 -0.46
CA ASN A 122 -9.94 7.13 -0.47
C ASN A 122 -11.27 6.37 -0.63
N LEU A 123 -11.29 5.09 -0.24
CA LEU A 123 -12.43 4.19 -0.24
C LEU A 123 -12.70 3.70 1.18
N GLU A 124 -13.98 3.50 1.51
CA GLU A 124 -14.36 2.70 2.68
C GLU A 124 -14.53 1.25 2.22
N LEU A 125 -13.72 0.36 2.79
CA LEU A 125 -13.65 -1.06 2.49
C LEU A 125 -14.14 -1.87 3.69
N GLY A 126 -15.02 -2.85 3.46
CA GLY A 126 -15.48 -3.81 4.46
C GLY A 126 -16.06 -5.06 3.83
N HIS A 127 -16.58 -5.99 4.63
CA HIS A 127 -17.18 -7.22 4.11
C HIS A 127 -18.40 -6.90 3.22
N ARG A 128 -18.33 -7.33 1.94
CA ARG A 128 -19.35 -7.02 0.91
C ARG A 128 -19.67 -5.52 0.81
N HIS A 129 -18.70 -4.68 1.15
CA HIS A 129 -18.87 -3.24 1.19
C HIS A 129 -17.65 -2.55 0.57
N LEU A 130 -17.89 -1.80 -0.49
CA LEU A 130 -16.90 -0.94 -1.11
C LEU A 130 -17.60 0.34 -1.54
N LYS A 131 -17.11 1.49 -1.09
CA LYS A 131 -17.62 2.80 -1.51
C LYS A 131 -16.49 3.81 -1.57
N VAL A 132 -16.62 4.81 -2.44
CA VAL A 132 -15.79 6.02 -2.38
C VAL A 132 -16.15 6.81 -1.13
N GLU A 133 -15.14 7.27 -0.39
CA GLU A 133 -15.33 8.09 0.80
C GLU A 133 -16.09 9.39 0.49
N SER A 134 -16.93 9.84 1.41
CA SER A 134 -17.78 11.01 1.22
C SER A 134 -16.98 12.27 0.84
N GLY A 135 -15.85 12.52 1.50
CA GLY A 135 -14.99 13.65 1.18
C GLY A 135 -14.44 13.59 -0.25
N ARG A 136 -14.00 12.41 -0.68
CA ARG A 136 -13.51 12.21 -2.05
C ARG A 136 -14.64 12.28 -3.08
N MET A 137 -15.83 11.81 -2.74
CA MET A 137 -17.02 11.90 -3.60
C MET A 137 -17.39 13.36 -3.89
N VAL A 138 -17.40 14.23 -2.86
CA VAL A 138 -17.67 15.66 -3.03
C VAL A 138 -16.68 16.29 -4.00
N LEU A 139 -15.39 15.95 -3.89
CA LEU A 139 -14.37 16.43 -4.83
C LEU A 139 -14.63 15.95 -6.26
N PHE A 140 -15.05 14.69 -6.44
CA PHE A 140 -15.40 14.17 -7.77
C PHE A 140 -16.62 14.88 -8.37
N ILE A 141 -17.67 15.12 -7.58
CA ILE A 141 -18.87 15.86 -8.04
C ILE A 141 -18.48 17.28 -8.46
N GLN A 142 -17.67 17.97 -7.66
CA GLN A 142 -17.19 19.31 -7.97
C GLN A 142 -16.34 19.34 -9.25
N ALA A 143 -15.41 18.40 -9.41
CA ALA A 143 -14.58 18.28 -10.62
C ALA A 143 -15.43 17.98 -11.85
N PHE A 144 -16.41 17.08 -11.73
CA PHE A 144 -17.33 16.73 -12.81
C PHE A 144 -18.19 17.93 -13.26
N ALA A 145 -18.70 18.72 -12.31
CA ALA A 145 -19.50 19.90 -12.60
C ALA A 145 -18.67 21.00 -13.28
N LYS A 146 -17.45 21.25 -12.81
CA LYS A 146 -16.56 22.31 -13.31
C LYS A 146 -15.91 21.98 -14.65
N SER A 147 -15.63 20.71 -14.93
CA SER A 147 -14.92 20.33 -16.15
C SER A 147 -15.76 20.60 -17.40
N ARG A 148 -15.11 21.04 -18.48
CA ARG A 148 -15.68 21.07 -19.84
C ARG A 148 -15.20 19.89 -20.69
N ASN A 149 -14.24 19.11 -20.19
CA ASN A 149 -13.66 17.98 -20.90
C ASN A 149 -14.53 16.74 -20.73
N LYS A 150 -15.08 16.24 -21.84
CA LYS A 150 -15.93 15.04 -21.85
C LYS A 150 -15.19 13.79 -21.36
N HIS A 151 -13.89 13.66 -21.64
CA HIS A 151 -13.08 12.51 -21.20
C HIS A 151 -12.85 12.51 -19.70
N GLU A 152 -12.63 13.67 -19.10
CA GLU A 152 -12.48 13.80 -17.66
C GLU A 152 -13.78 13.41 -16.93
N LYS A 153 -14.92 13.97 -17.38
CA LYS A 153 -16.25 13.62 -16.84
C LYS A 153 -16.52 12.13 -16.93
N LYS A 154 -16.29 11.54 -18.11
CA LYS A 154 -16.46 10.09 -18.34
C LYS A 154 -15.53 9.27 -17.45
N SER A 155 -14.30 9.72 -17.22
CA SER A 155 -13.34 9.00 -16.39
C SER A 155 -13.74 9.02 -14.91
N ILE A 156 -14.22 10.15 -14.40
CA ILE A 156 -14.73 10.26 -13.03
C ILE A 156 -15.94 9.33 -12.83
N ALA A 157 -16.96 9.45 -13.68
CA ALA A 157 -18.17 8.63 -13.59
C ALA A 157 -17.84 7.13 -13.71
N LYS A 158 -16.98 6.76 -14.66
CA LYS A 158 -16.53 5.37 -14.84
C LYS A 158 -15.77 4.85 -13.63
N TYR A 159 -14.84 5.63 -13.06
CA TYR A 159 -14.12 5.22 -11.86
C TYR A 159 -15.08 4.95 -10.70
N VAL A 160 -15.98 5.88 -10.39
CA VAL A 160 -16.95 5.69 -9.31
C VAL A 160 -17.82 4.46 -9.57
N HIS A 161 -18.27 4.25 -10.80
CA HIS A 161 -19.06 3.08 -11.17
C HIS A 161 -18.28 1.77 -10.98
N THR A 162 -16.97 1.73 -11.26
CA THR A 162 -16.15 0.52 -11.01
C THR A 162 -15.99 0.20 -9.53
N VAL A 163 -16.05 1.21 -8.66
CA VAL A 163 -15.96 1.03 -7.21
C VAL A 163 -17.32 0.68 -6.61
N ASN A 164 -18.35 1.44 -6.97
CA ASN A 164 -19.71 1.30 -6.45
C ASN A 164 -20.72 1.87 -7.46
N PRO A 165 -21.45 1.00 -8.21
CA PRO A 165 -22.44 1.42 -9.19
C PRO A 165 -23.53 2.33 -8.61
N ASP A 166 -24.07 2.01 -7.44
CA ASP A 166 -25.14 2.81 -6.82
C ASP A 166 -24.70 4.24 -6.51
N GLN A 167 -23.44 4.44 -6.08
CA GLN A 167 -22.88 5.77 -5.87
C GLN A 167 -22.76 6.53 -7.19
N ALA A 168 -22.40 5.84 -8.28
CA ALA A 168 -22.28 6.48 -9.58
C ALA A 168 -23.64 6.95 -10.10
N GLU A 169 -24.65 6.09 -10.07
CA GLU A 169 -26.00 6.37 -10.56
C GLU A 169 -26.71 7.50 -9.81
N ARG A 170 -26.43 7.66 -8.52
CA ARG A 170 -26.99 8.76 -7.72
C ARG A 170 -26.37 10.12 -8.01
N HIS A 171 -25.10 10.16 -8.43
CA HIS A 171 -24.31 11.40 -8.44
C HIS A 171 -23.86 11.85 -9.83
N PHE A 172 -23.85 10.95 -10.83
CA PHE A 172 -23.42 11.27 -12.18
C PHE A 172 -24.47 10.83 -13.21
N PRO A 173 -24.72 11.64 -14.25
CA PRO A 173 -25.60 11.24 -15.35
C PRO A 173 -24.98 10.08 -16.14
N LYS A 174 -25.85 9.30 -16.79
CA LYS A 174 -25.47 8.21 -17.71
C LYS A 174 -24.71 8.74 -18.93
#